data_AF-A0A533YLU0-F1
#
_entry.id   AF-A0A533YLU0-F1
#
_cell.length_a   1.000
_cell.length_b   1.000
_cell.length_c   1.000
_cell.angle_alpha   90.00
_cell.angle_beta   90.00
_cell.angle_gamma   90.00
#
_symmetry.space_group_name_H-M   'P 1'
#
loop_
_entity.id
_entity.type
_entity.pdbx_description
1 polymer ?
#
loop_
_entity_poly.entity_id
_entity_poly.type
_entity_poly.pdbx_seq_one_letter_code
_entity_poly.pdbx_strand_id
1 'polypeptide(L)'
;MILCPLFAALLSGGTAMADSAPAGRTLVVALDGSGAYREIQAAIDDAKPGDTIFIKAGHYREDVVVHSKDRLRLIGESRDQVTISGLKRVGAFRIGKWPYGANEIEVRDLTVSENGGLAVGIFNGTHILLSNIRTRGLLYVQQAKAVRVEKSLLGGSETTGVSFVDAQGELIGSEVRDNDYGVTIAGKSDVRVEGNVIANNLYYAVVVQAGAKGTVLRNRLVKNGGTIAVQGGAQVEQADNTVPSAP
;
A
#
# COMPACT_ATOMS: atom_id res chain seq x y z
N MET A 1 -77.17 -2.48 -17.58
CA MET A 1 -76.63 -2.45 -16.20
C MET A 1 -75.92 -3.76 -15.93
N ILE A 2 -74.62 -3.86 -16.26
CA ILE A 2 -73.69 -4.86 -15.69
C ILE A 2 -72.34 -4.15 -15.56
N LEU A 3 -71.75 -4.34 -14.39
CA LEU A 3 -70.62 -3.68 -13.75
C LEU A 3 -69.28 -3.99 -14.46
N CYS A 4 -68.43 -2.99 -14.69
CA CYS A 4 -67.06 -3.14 -15.21
C CYS A 4 -66.07 -2.69 -14.12
N PRO A 5 -65.10 -3.52 -13.67
CA PRO A 5 -64.23 -3.14 -12.56
C PRO A 5 -63.06 -2.27 -13.04
N LEU A 6 -62.82 -1.21 -12.28
CA LEU A 6 -61.71 -0.27 -12.42
C LEU A 6 -60.39 -0.96 -12.00
N PHE A 7 -59.48 -1.19 -12.94
CA PHE A 7 -58.10 -1.59 -12.65
C PHE A 7 -57.26 -0.32 -12.45
N ALA A 8 -56.96 0.02 -11.19
CA ALA A 8 -55.99 1.06 -10.87
C ALA A 8 -54.58 0.45 -10.88
N ALA A 9 -53.79 0.77 -11.91
CA ALA A 9 -52.37 0.47 -11.93
C ALA A 9 -51.63 1.44 -11.00
N LEU A 10 -51.17 0.96 -9.84
CA LEU A 10 -50.20 1.68 -9.02
C LEU A 10 -48.82 1.61 -9.70
N LEU A 11 -48.35 2.76 -10.19
CA LEU A 11 -46.94 2.99 -10.49
C LEU A 11 -46.17 3.08 -9.17
N SER A 12 -45.62 1.96 -8.70
CA SER A 12 -44.60 1.99 -7.65
C SER A 12 -43.27 2.42 -8.27
N GLY A 13 -43.05 3.74 -8.29
CA GLY A 13 -41.74 4.32 -8.57
C GLY A 13 -40.74 3.84 -7.53
N GLY A 14 -39.83 2.96 -7.94
CA GLY A 14 -38.68 2.56 -7.14
C GLY A 14 -37.76 3.74 -6.92
N THR A 15 -37.71 4.26 -5.70
CA THR A 15 -36.60 5.11 -5.27
C THR A 15 -35.40 4.22 -5.02
N ALA A 16 -34.49 4.14 -5.99
CA ALA A 16 -33.13 3.71 -5.73
C ALA A 16 -32.55 4.62 -4.64
N MET A 17 -32.38 4.07 -3.44
CA MET A 17 -31.57 4.70 -2.41
C MET A 17 -30.13 4.71 -2.92
N ALA A 18 -29.71 5.85 -3.45
CA ALA A 18 -28.30 6.14 -3.60
C ALA A 18 -27.72 6.17 -2.18
N ASP A 19 -26.89 5.18 -1.87
CA ASP A 19 -26.21 5.06 -0.60
C ASP A 19 -25.21 6.22 -0.46
N SER A 20 -25.69 7.37 0.03
CA SER A 20 -24.83 8.50 0.37
C SER A 20 -24.16 8.18 1.70
N ALA A 21 -23.07 7.41 1.64
CA ALA A 21 -22.20 7.26 2.80
C ALA A 21 -21.81 8.68 3.29
N PRO A 22 -21.90 8.96 4.60
CA PRO A 22 -21.58 10.29 5.11
C PRO A 22 -20.15 10.67 4.74
N ALA A 23 -19.97 11.89 4.23
CA ALA A 23 -18.64 12.42 3.94
C ALA A 23 -17.87 12.51 5.26
N GLY A 24 -16.75 11.78 5.36
CA GLY A 24 -15.93 11.76 6.57
C GLY A 24 -15.29 13.12 6.86
N ARG A 25 -14.93 13.32 8.14
CA ARG A 25 -14.26 14.53 8.62
C ARG A 25 -12.82 14.57 8.11
N THR A 26 -12.26 15.78 8.03
CA THR A 26 -10.82 15.94 7.86
C THR A 26 -10.18 16.29 9.21
N LEU A 27 -9.31 15.40 9.72
CA LEU A 27 -8.51 15.59 10.92
C LEU A 27 -7.13 16.11 10.51
N VAL A 28 -6.81 17.35 10.86
CA VAL A 28 -5.54 17.97 10.47
C VAL A 28 -4.48 17.74 11.54
N VAL A 29 -3.35 17.16 11.14
CA VAL A 29 -2.17 16.95 11.97
C VAL A 29 -1.10 17.97 11.58
N ALA A 30 -0.64 18.79 12.53
CA ALA A 30 0.40 19.78 12.29
C ALA A 30 1.26 20.03 13.53
N LEU A 31 2.58 19.93 13.38
CA LEU A 31 3.54 20.13 14.48
C LEU A 31 3.51 21.57 15.03
N ASP A 32 3.20 22.54 14.19
CA ASP A 32 3.11 23.97 14.54
C ASP A 32 1.86 24.33 15.37
N GLY A 33 0.94 23.38 15.57
CA GLY A 33 -0.32 23.59 16.29
C GLY A 33 -1.44 24.22 15.44
N SER A 34 -1.25 24.37 14.13
CA SER A 34 -2.32 24.81 13.22
C SER A 34 -3.36 23.73 12.92
N GLY A 35 -3.10 22.49 13.32
CA GLY A 35 -4.00 21.34 13.22
C GLY A 35 -4.67 20.99 14.56
N ALA A 36 -5.73 20.19 14.50
CA ALA A 36 -6.40 19.66 15.69
C ALA A 36 -5.52 18.67 16.48
N TYR A 37 -4.54 18.06 15.80
CA TYR A 37 -3.60 17.11 16.38
C TYR A 37 -2.16 17.53 16.10
N ARG A 38 -1.25 17.18 17.01
CA ARG A 38 0.20 17.28 16.79
C ARG A 38 0.83 15.92 16.43
N GLU A 39 0.17 14.84 16.82
CA GLU A 39 0.61 13.46 16.62
C GLU A 39 -0.29 12.75 15.61
N ILE A 40 0.31 11.98 14.71
CA ILE A 40 -0.41 11.19 13.71
C ILE A 40 -1.20 10.08 14.40
N GLN A 41 -0.60 9.41 15.40
CA GLN A 41 -1.29 8.33 16.11
C GLN A 41 -2.55 8.81 16.82
N ALA A 42 -2.52 9.98 17.47
CA ALA A 42 -3.70 10.54 18.13
C ALA A 42 -4.85 10.83 17.14
N ALA A 43 -4.53 11.29 15.92
CA ALA A 43 -5.54 11.49 14.87
C ALA A 43 -6.10 10.15 14.36
N ILE A 44 -5.25 9.12 14.22
CA ILE A 44 -5.70 7.76 13.89
C ILE A 44 -6.64 7.26 14.96
N ASP A 45 -6.31 7.41 16.23
CA ASP A 45 -7.10 6.89 17.34
C ASP A 45 -8.52 7.49 17.35
N ASP A 46 -8.67 8.81 17.12
CA ASP A 46 -9.98 9.49 17.02
C ASP A 46 -10.73 9.21 15.69
N ALA A 47 -10.02 8.86 14.63
CA ALA A 47 -10.62 8.73 13.30
C ALA A 47 -11.72 7.66 13.26
N LYS A 48 -12.83 8.02 12.59
CA LYS A 48 -13.98 7.16 12.33
C LYS A 48 -13.97 6.68 10.87
N PRO A 49 -14.72 5.63 10.53
CA PRO A 49 -14.81 5.18 9.15
C PRO A 49 -15.25 6.30 8.20
N GLY A 50 -14.51 6.45 7.10
CA GLY A 50 -14.68 7.51 6.10
C GLY A 50 -13.84 8.77 6.36
N ASP A 51 -13.30 8.97 7.56
CA ASP A 51 -12.48 10.15 7.88
C ASP A 51 -11.19 10.20 7.03
N THR A 52 -10.68 11.41 6.86
CA THR A 52 -9.37 11.68 6.24
C THR A 52 -8.47 12.36 7.27
N ILE A 53 -7.26 11.84 7.44
CA ILE A 53 -6.20 12.47 8.22
C ILE A 53 -5.31 13.21 7.23
N PHE A 54 -5.28 14.53 7.33
CA PHE A 54 -4.40 15.38 6.52
C PHE A 54 -3.18 15.79 7.35
N ILE A 55 -1.99 15.40 6.89
CA ILE A 55 -0.73 15.56 7.62
C ILE A 55 0.07 16.68 6.96
N LYS A 56 0.26 17.80 7.65
CA LYS A 56 1.05 18.93 7.15
C LYS A 56 2.54 18.58 7.10
N ALA A 57 3.29 19.37 6.33
CA ALA A 57 4.74 19.29 6.25
C ALA A 57 5.37 19.25 7.66
N GLY A 58 6.29 18.32 7.87
CA GLY A 58 6.84 18.06 9.19
C GLY A 58 7.63 16.77 9.27
N HIS A 59 8.44 16.68 10.33
CA HIS A 59 9.17 15.46 10.68
C HIS A 59 8.56 14.87 11.95
N TYR A 60 7.79 13.81 11.77
CA TYR A 60 7.02 13.12 12.80
C TYR A 60 7.83 11.95 13.33
N ARG A 61 8.20 12.00 14.61
CA ARG A 61 8.94 10.94 15.30
C ARG A 61 7.97 10.06 16.08
N GLU A 62 7.37 9.10 15.40
CA GLU A 62 6.27 8.28 15.90
C GLU A 62 6.34 6.85 15.35
N ASP A 63 5.93 5.88 16.15
CA ASP A 63 5.63 4.52 15.68
C ASP A 63 4.12 4.45 15.35
N VAL A 64 3.77 4.66 14.08
CA VAL A 64 2.38 4.77 13.61
C VAL A 64 1.78 3.39 13.37
N VAL A 65 0.58 3.15 13.93
CA VAL A 65 -0.17 1.91 13.76
C VAL A 65 -1.63 2.20 13.40
N VAL A 66 -2.02 1.84 12.18
CA VAL A 66 -3.40 1.82 11.72
C VAL A 66 -3.97 0.41 11.94
N HIS A 67 -4.60 0.17 13.09
CA HIS A 67 -5.21 -1.13 13.40
C HIS A 67 -6.70 -0.99 13.67
N SER A 68 -7.49 -2.01 13.31
CA SER A 68 -8.94 -2.03 13.54
C SER A 68 -9.67 -0.80 12.95
N LYS A 69 -9.14 -0.25 11.84
CA LYS A 69 -9.74 0.85 11.09
C LYS A 69 -10.33 0.33 9.79
N ASP A 70 -11.37 1.03 9.35
CA ASP A 70 -12.07 0.76 8.10
C ASP A 70 -12.27 2.09 7.38
N ARG A 71 -12.06 2.12 6.06
CA ARG A 71 -12.29 3.32 5.21
C ARG A 71 -11.56 4.57 5.70
N LEU A 72 -10.27 4.46 6.02
CA LEU A 72 -9.47 5.59 6.53
C LEU A 72 -8.44 6.04 5.49
N ARG A 73 -8.35 7.35 5.27
CA ARG A 73 -7.39 7.96 4.36
C ARG A 73 -6.35 8.75 5.15
N LEU A 74 -5.07 8.53 4.89
CA LEU A 74 -3.95 9.28 5.46
C LEU A 74 -3.21 9.96 4.29
N ILE A 75 -3.29 11.28 4.22
CA ILE A 75 -2.77 12.05 3.10
C ILE A 75 -1.77 13.07 3.64
N GLY A 76 -0.51 12.93 3.27
CA GLY A 76 0.48 13.96 3.53
C GLY A 76 0.32 15.16 2.59
N GLU A 77 0.72 16.34 3.06
CA GLU A 77 0.77 17.55 2.25
C GLU A 77 1.73 17.41 1.06
N SER A 78 2.80 16.63 1.24
CA SER A 78 3.76 16.29 0.18
C SER A 78 4.65 15.13 0.60
N ARG A 79 4.90 14.21 -0.33
CA ARG A 79 5.83 13.07 -0.13
C ARG A 79 7.18 13.52 0.40
N ASP A 80 7.70 14.63 -0.11
CA ASP A 80 9.05 15.09 0.19
C ASP A 80 9.12 16.01 1.42
N GLN A 81 7.98 16.41 2.01
CA GLN A 81 7.92 17.31 3.17
C GLN A 81 7.29 16.68 4.41
N VAL A 82 6.53 15.59 4.26
CA VAL A 82 6.01 14.79 5.38
C VAL A 82 6.91 13.58 5.57
N THR A 83 7.65 13.54 6.68
CA THR A 83 8.50 12.39 7.01
C THR A 83 8.09 11.79 8.34
N ILE A 84 7.81 10.50 8.34
CA ILE A 84 7.61 9.67 9.54
C ILE A 84 8.90 8.89 9.77
N SER A 85 9.45 8.95 10.98
CA SER A 85 10.57 8.12 11.41
C SER A 85 10.23 7.45 12.73
N GLY A 86 10.43 6.13 12.82
CA GLY A 86 10.12 5.36 14.01
C GLY A 86 10.97 5.78 15.20
N LEU A 87 10.44 5.54 16.39
CA LEU A 87 11.16 5.72 17.65
C LEU A 87 12.03 4.50 17.96
N LYS A 88 11.66 3.34 17.41
CA LYS A 88 12.36 2.07 17.56
C LYS A 88 12.95 1.64 16.22
N ARG A 89 13.95 0.76 16.26
CA ARG A 89 14.62 0.21 15.06
C ARG A 89 13.77 -0.78 14.23
N VAL A 90 12.44 -0.84 14.41
CA VAL A 90 11.57 -1.78 13.67
C VAL A 90 10.15 -1.25 13.47
N GLY A 91 9.78 -1.00 12.21
CA GLY A 91 8.39 -0.81 11.76
C GLY A 91 7.78 0.52 12.16
N ALA A 92 8.29 1.63 11.60
CA ALA A 92 7.77 2.99 11.83
C ALA A 92 6.29 3.15 11.47
N PHE A 93 5.81 2.44 10.45
CA PHE A 93 4.44 2.54 9.98
C PHE A 93 3.84 1.16 9.76
N ARG A 94 2.76 0.84 10.46
CA ARG A 94 2.07 -0.45 10.35
C ARG A 94 0.60 -0.29 10.02
N ILE A 95 0.11 -1.09 9.08
CA ILE A 95 -1.31 -1.22 8.74
C ILE A 95 -1.75 -2.64 9.09
N GLY A 96 -2.77 -2.77 9.92
CA GLY A 96 -3.19 -4.03 10.50
C GLY A 96 -2.24 -4.55 11.58
N LYS A 97 -2.78 -5.39 12.45
CA LYS A 97 -2.06 -6.07 13.54
C LYS A 97 -2.84 -7.31 13.96
N TRP A 98 -2.25 -8.50 13.81
CA TRP A 98 -2.89 -9.75 14.23
C TRP A 98 -3.47 -9.68 15.65
N PRO A 99 -4.73 -10.14 15.88
CA PRO A 99 -5.65 -10.76 14.91
C PRO A 99 -6.47 -9.76 14.08
N TYR A 100 -6.37 -8.46 14.33
CA TYR A 100 -7.20 -7.41 13.73
C TYR A 100 -6.56 -6.81 12.47
N GLY A 101 -7.21 -6.96 11.31
CA GLY A 101 -6.80 -6.27 10.09
C GLY A 101 -7.15 -4.78 10.09
N ALA A 102 -6.80 -4.10 9.00
CA ALA A 102 -7.38 -2.81 8.63
C ALA A 102 -7.82 -2.89 7.15
N ASN A 103 -8.99 -2.34 6.84
CA ASN A 103 -9.60 -2.48 5.52
C ASN A 103 -9.84 -1.11 4.89
N GLU A 104 -9.78 -1.05 3.56
CA GLU A 104 -10.06 0.18 2.80
C GLU A 104 -9.19 1.36 3.29
N ILE A 105 -7.89 1.10 3.44
CA ILE A 105 -6.92 2.08 3.93
C ILE A 105 -6.19 2.70 2.75
N GLU A 106 -6.15 4.02 2.70
CA GLU A 106 -5.39 4.79 1.70
C GLU A 106 -4.28 5.57 2.41
N VAL A 107 -3.04 5.42 1.95
CA VAL A 107 -1.91 6.23 2.40
C VAL A 107 -1.26 6.89 1.19
N ARG A 108 -1.13 8.22 1.23
CA ARG A 108 -0.56 9.00 0.13
C ARG A 108 0.39 10.08 0.59
N ASP A 109 1.28 10.45 -0.33
CA ASP A 109 2.03 11.71 -0.29
C ASP A 109 2.85 11.90 0.99
N LEU A 110 3.54 10.84 1.44
CA LEU A 110 4.43 10.89 2.60
C LEU A 110 5.68 10.02 2.44
N THR A 111 6.69 10.29 3.26
CA THR A 111 7.90 9.48 3.40
C THR A 111 7.88 8.73 4.73
N VAL A 112 8.17 7.43 4.72
CA VAL A 112 8.51 6.63 5.90
C VAL A 112 10.00 6.32 5.86
N SER A 113 10.74 6.75 6.88
CA SER A 113 12.19 6.71 6.91
C SER A 113 12.69 5.79 8.01
N GLU A 114 13.02 4.56 7.64
CA GLU A 114 13.72 3.59 8.48
C GLU A 114 15.08 3.25 7.87
N ASN A 115 16.13 3.17 8.68
CA ASN A 115 17.50 3.03 8.18
C ASN A 115 17.77 1.55 7.83
N GLY A 116 17.24 1.07 6.71
CA GLY A 116 17.50 -0.29 6.21
C GLY A 116 16.54 -1.37 6.74
N GLY A 117 15.92 -1.15 7.91
CA GLY A 117 14.99 -2.08 8.54
C GLY A 117 13.59 -2.08 7.93
N LEU A 118 12.62 -2.65 8.67
CA LEU A 118 11.20 -2.61 8.31
C LEU A 118 10.67 -1.18 8.40
N ALA A 119 10.37 -0.55 7.26
CA ALA A 119 9.79 0.79 7.18
C ALA A 119 8.27 0.74 7.30
N VAL A 120 7.65 0.02 6.36
CA VAL A 120 6.20 -0.11 6.25
C VAL A 120 5.85 -1.59 6.34
N GLY A 121 4.97 -1.93 7.28
CA GLY A 121 4.42 -3.28 7.41
C GLY A 121 2.91 -3.29 7.21
N ILE A 122 2.41 -4.16 6.35
CA ILE A 122 0.99 -4.45 6.20
C ILE A 122 0.76 -5.87 6.72
N PHE A 123 -0.01 -6.01 7.79
CA PHE A 123 -0.25 -7.26 8.50
C PHE A 123 -1.75 -7.50 8.63
N ASN A 124 -2.31 -8.29 7.71
CA ASN A 124 -3.74 -8.58 7.62
C ASN A 124 -4.60 -7.36 7.21
N GLY A 125 -5.56 -7.58 6.32
CA GLY A 125 -6.42 -6.52 5.77
C GLY A 125 -6.75 -6.70 4.29
N THR A 126 -7.69 -5.90 3.80
CA THR A 126 -8.07 -5.88 2.39
C THR A 126 -8.23 -4.46 1.84
N HIS A 127 -7.99 -4.28 0.54
CA HIS A 127 -8.17 -3.00 -0.17
C HIS A 127 -7.29 -1.88 0.43
N ILE A 128 -5.97 -2.12 0.46
CA ILE A 128 -5.02 -1.16 0.99
C ILE A 128 -4.26 -0.52 -0.18
N LEU A 129 -4.31 0.81 -0.26
CA LEU A 129 -3.63 1.60 -1.29
C LEU A 129 -2.48 2.39 -0.67
N LEU A 130 -1.27 2.18 -1.16
CA LEU A 130 -0.12 3.06 -0.94
C LEU A 130 0.21 3.75 -2.27
N SER A 131 0.05 5.07 -2.36
CA SER A 131 0.25 5.82 -3.61
C SER A 131 1.13 7.04 -3.41
N ASN A 132 2.12 7.24 -4.27
CA ASN A 132 3.10 8.34 -4.18
C ASN A 132 3.78 8.44 -2.79
N ILE A 133 4.14 7.30 -2.20
CA ILE A 133 4.91 7.27 -0.97
C ILE A 133 6.41 7.10 -1.27
N ARG A 134 7.26 7.45 -0.30
CA ARG A 134 8.64 6.99 -0.27
C ARG A 134 8.88 6.12 0.96
N THR A 135 9.46 4.95 0.77
CA THR A 135 10.02 4.16 1.87
C THR A 135 11.54 4.19 1.78
N ARG A 136 12.20 4.44 2.91
CA ARG A 136 13.59 4.06 3.12
C ARG A 136 13.55 2.86 4.06
N GLY A 137 13.96 1.69 3.58
CA GLY A 137 13.75 0.40 4.24
C GLY A 137 12.69 -0.48 3.56
N LEU A 138 12.50 -1.67 4.14
CA LEU A 138 11.61 -2.72 3.65
C LEU A 138 10.13 -2.29 3.72
N LEU A 139 9.41 -2.51 2.63
CA LEU A 139 7.96 -2.60 2.59
C LEU A 139 7.54 -4.07 2.64
N TYR A 140 6.94 -4.49 3.75
CA TYR A 140 6.55 -5.88 3.99
C TYR A 140 5.02 -6.03 3.98
N VAL A 141 4.49 -6.91 3.13
CA VAL A 141 3.07 -7.22 3.02
C VAL A 141 2.86 -8.67 3.39
N GLN A 142 2.11 -8.91 4.47
CA GLN A 142 1.85 -10.23 5.00
C GLN A 142 0.37 -10.44 5.24
N GLN A 143 -0.15 -11.57 4.73
CA GLN A 143 -1.53 -12.01 4.97
C GLN A 143 -2.60 -10.97 4.58
N ALA A 144 -2.30 -10.08 3.65
CA ALA A 144 -3.20 -9.02 3.18
C ALA A 144 -3.63 -9.28 1.73
N LYS A 145 -4.81 -8.80 1.36
CA LYS A 145 -5.40 -8.98 0.02
C LYS A 145 -5.74 -7.65 -0.62
N ALA A 146 -5.83 -7.64 -1.95
CA ALA A 146 -6.13 -6.43 -2.72
C ALA A 146 -5.26 -5.23 -2.28
N VAL A 147 -3.97 -5.48 -2.06
CA VAL A 147 -3.00 -4.42 -1.75
C VAL A 147 -2.49 -3.83 -3.05
N ARG A 148 -2.54 -2.51 -3.19
CA ARG A 148 -1.98 -1.81 -4.36
C ARG A 148 -0.93 -0.81 -3.89
N VAL A 149 0.27 -0.95 -4.43
CA VAL A 149 1.37 0.00 -4.24
C VAL A 149 1.66 0.62 -5.60
N GLU A 150 1.53 1.94 -5.71
CA GLU A 150 1.69 2.61 -6.99
C GLU A 150 2.45 3.94 -6.91
N LYS A 151 3.10 4.31 -8.01
CA LYS A 151 3.78 5.61 -8.18
C LYS A 151 4.75 5.95 -7.05
N SER A 152 5.34 4.93 -6.42
CA SER A 152 6.07 5.07 -5.16
C SER A 152 7.57 4.87 -5.35
N LEU A 153 8.36 5.42 -4.43
CA LEU A 153 9.82 5.28 -4.38
C LEU A 153 10.19 4.38 -3.21
N LEU A 154 10.53 3.13 -3.50
CA LEU A 154 10.70 2.08 -2.51
C LEU A 154 12.16 1.63 -2.54
N GLY A 155 12.79 1.46 -1.37
CA GLY A 155 14.18 1.00 -1.38
C GLY A 155 15.00 1.39 -0.17
N GLY A 156 16.32 1.23 -0.28
CA GLY A 156 17.25 1.50 0.81
C GLY A 156 17.10 0.51 1.97
N SER A 157 16.62 -0.70 1.69
CA SER A 157 16.54 -1.82 2.63
C SER A 157 17.85 -2.58 2.65
N GLU A 158 18.28 -3.03 3.82
CA GLU A 158 19.43 -3.96 3.98
C GLU A 158 19.07 -5.40 3.57
N THR A 159 17.83 -5.63 3.11
CA THR A 159 17.32 -6.94 2.69
C THR A 159 16.52 -6.80 1.39
N THR A 160 15.22 -7.04 1.41
CA THR A 160 14.34 -6.84 0.25
C THR A 160 13.75 -5.43 0.27
N GLY A 161 13.60 -4.79 -0.88
CA GLY A 161 12.88 -3.52 -1.01
C GLY A 161 11.38 -3.69 -0.74
N VAL A 162 10.75 -4.64 -1.44
CA VAL A 162 9.33 -4.98 -1.29
C VAL A 162 9.14 -6.49 -1.16
N SER A 163 8.41 -6.95 -0.15
CA SER A 163 8.16 -8.39 0.04
C SER A 163 6.68 -8.67 0.29
N PHE A 164 6.14 -9.64 -0.45
CA PHE A 164 4.79 -10.17 -0.30
C PHE A 164 4.86 -11.62 0.20
N VAL A 165 4.21 -11.91 1.33
CA VAL A 165 4.18 -13.23 1.96
C VAL A 165 2.75 -13.62 2.32
N ASP A 166 2.25 -14.70 1.72
CA ASP A 166 0.83 -15.11 1.81
C ASP A 166 -0.13 -13.95 1.50
N ALA A 167 0.21 -13.14 0.50
CA ALA A 167 -0.47 -11.88 0.19
C ALA A 167 -0.92 -11.79 -1.28
N GLN A 168 -1.92 -10.97 -1.53
CA GLN A 168 -2.39 -10.64 -2.88
C GLN A 168 -2.28 -9.15 -3.13
N GLY A 169 -1.66 -8.78 -4.25
CA GLY A 169 -1.51 -7.36 -4.55
C GLY A 169 -0.84 -7.02 -5.87
N GLU A 170 -0.69 -5.72 -6.05
CA GLU A 170 -0.15 -5.10 -7.25
C GLU A 170 0.92 -4.08 -6.86
N LEU A 171 2.07 -4.15 -7.53
CA LEU A 171 3.11 -3.13 -7.50
C LEU A 171 3.21 -2.51 -8.90
N ILE A 172 2.77 -1.27 -9.04
CA ILE A 172 2.53 -0.64 -10.36
C ILE A 172 3.25 0.70 -10.50
N GLY A 173 3.95 0.92 -11.61
CA GLY A 173 4.49 2.24 -11.95
C GLY A 173 5.37 2.86 -10.87
N SER A 174 6.04 2.02 -10.08
CA SER A 174 6.86 2.41 -8.94
C SER A 174 8.32 2.16 -9.24
N GLU A 175 9.17 2.64 -8.34
CA GLU A 175 10.59 2.40 -8.38
C GLU A 175 11.05 1.63 -7.16
N VAL A 176 11.78 0.54 -7.38
CA VAL A 176 12.35 -0.30 -6.32
C VAL A 176 13.86 -0.36 -6.48
N ARG A 177 14.62 0.25 -5.57
CA ARG A 177 16.08 0.38 -5.75
C ARG A 177 16.92 0.28 -4.49
N ASP A 178 18.21 -0.01 -4.69
CA ASP A 178 19.24 0.03 -3.66
C ASP A 178 18.92 -0.90 -2.46
N ASN A 179 18.72 -2.19 -2.75
CA ASN A 179 18.46 -3.25 -1.77
C ASN A 179 19.29 -4.51 -2.07
N ASP A 180 19.27 -5.52 -1.21
CA ASP A 180 19.79 -6.84 -1.57
C ASP A 180 18.93 -7.50 -2.66
N TYR A 181 17.61 -7.53 -2.45
CA TYR A 181 16.62 -8.03 -3.42
C TYR A 181 15.62 -6.93 -3.74
N GLY A 182 15.21 -6.79 -5.00
CA GLY A 182 14.20 -5.79 -5.36
C GLY A 182 12.82 -6.14 -4.78
N VAL A 183 12.14 -7.11 -5.42
CA VAL A 183 10.82 -7.57 -5.03
C VAL A 183 10.85 -9.08 -4.76
N THR A 184 10.35 -9.50 -3.60
CA THR A 184 10.18 -10.93 -3.27
C THR A 184 8.71 -11.28 -3.15
N ILE A 185 8.29 -12.38 -3.79
CA ILE A 185 6.92 -12.91 -3.75
C ILE A 185 7.02 -14.35 -3.22
N ALA A 186 6.42 -14.62 -2.06
CA ALA A 186 6.60 -15.86 -1.32
C ALA A 186 5.32 -16.38 -0.66
N GLY A 187 5.35 -17.65 -0.23
CA GLY A 187 4.17 -18.32 0.34
C GLY A 187 3.06 -18.48 -0.70
N LYS A 188 1.80 -18.49 -0.26
CA LYS A 188 0.62 -18.58 -1.13
C LYS A 188 0.24 -17.22 -1.72
N SER A 189 1.23 -16.45 -2.18
CA SER A 189 1.01 -15.12 -2.74
C SER A 189 0.60 -15.15 -4.22
N ASP A 190 -0.16 -14.15 -4.64
CA ASP A 190 -0.48 -13.87 -6.04
C ASP A 190 -0.30 -12.37 -6.31
N VAL A 191 0.77 -12.02 -7.01
CA VAL A 191 1.23 -10.62 -7.09
C VAL A 191 1.53 -10.21 -8.53
N ARG A 192 0.99 -9.05 -8.93
CA ARG A 192 1.31 -8.39 -10.19
C ARG A 192 2.38 -7.32 -9.98
N VAL A 193 3.49 -7.43 -10.69
CA VAL A 193 4.58 -6.44 -10.70
C VAL A 193 4.64 -5.87 -12.11
N GLU A 194 4.13 -4.65 -12.31
CA GLU A 194 3.99 -4.07 -13.65
C GLU A 194 4.50 -2.64 -13.79
N GLY A 195 5.22 -2.37 -14.90
CA GLY A 195 5.54 -1.00 -15.28
C GLY A 195 6.50 -0.33 -14.32
N ASN A 196 7.24 -1.10 -13.53
CA ASN A 196 8.16 -0.59 -12.52
C ASN A 196 9.57 -0.42 -13.07
N VAL A 197 10.33 0.47 -12.43
CA VAL A 197 11.79 0.50 -12.57
C VAL A 197 12.38 -0.20 -11.34
N ILE A 198 13.03 -1.35 -11.55
CA ILE A 198 13.66 -2.11 -10.46
C ILE A 198 15.17 -2.07 -10.69
N ALA A 199 15.91 -1.38 -9.82
CA ALA A 199 17.28 -0.98 -10.12
C ALA A 199 18.28 -1.14 -8.97
N ASN A 200 19.55 -1.35 -9.32
CA ASN A 200 20.67 -1.34 -8.37
C ASN A 200 20.48 -2.27 -7.15
N ASN A 201 19.85 -3.43 -7.34
CA ASN A 201 19.75 -4.42 -6.27
C ASN A 201 20.92 -5.41 -6.35
N LEU A 202 21.49 -5.79 -5.20
CA LEU A 202 22.70 -6.63 -5.14
C LEU A 202 22.50 -7.99 -5.83
N TYR A 203 21.32 -8.58 -5.66
CA TYR A 203 20.93 -9.86 -6.22
C TYR A 203 19.83 -9.66 -7.29
N TYR A 204 18.72 -10.39 -7.20
CA TYR A 204 17.68 -10.40 -8.23
C TYR A 204 16.72 -9.20 -8.10
N ALA A 205 16.29 -8.68 -9.24
CA ALA A 205 15.25 -7.66 -9.33
C ALA A 205 13.90 -8.17 -8.81
N VAL A 206 13.50 -9.37 -9.22
CA VAL A 206 12.29 -10.04 -8.73
C VAL A 206 12.61 -11.50 -8.40
N VAL A 207 12.15 -11.98 -7.24
CA VAL A 207 12.22 -13.38 -6.83
C VAL A 207 10.82 -13.89 -6.54
N VAL A 208 10.42 -14.97 -7.21
CA VAL A 208 9.17 -15.69 -6.94
C VAL A 208 9.49 -17.06 -6.37
N GLN A 209 9.11 -17.27 -5.11
CA GLN A 209 9.44 -18.46 -4.33
C GLN A 209 8.38 -19.56 -4.46
N ALA A 210 8.73 -20.78 -4.04
CA ALA A 210 7.89 -21.95 -4.09
C ALA A 210 6.49 -21.68 -3.50
N GLY A 211 5.44 -22.10 -4.23
CA GLY A 211 4.04 -21.91 -3.83
C GLY A 211 3.42 -20.57 -4.21
N ALA A 212 4.22 -19.60 -4.67
CA ALA A 212 3.74 -18.29 -5.07
C ALA A 212 3.44 -18.20 -6.57
N LYS A 213 2.62 -17.21 -6.91
CA LYS A 213 2.30 -16.80 -8.27
C LYS A 213 2.70 -15.36 -8.51
N GLY A 214 3.32 -15.10 -9.66
CA GLY A 214 3.76 -13.77 -10.06
C GLY A 214 3.36 -13.45 -11.48
N THR A 215 2.87 -12.24 -11.71
CA THR A 215 2.69 -11.67 -13.05
C THR A 215 3.63 -10.48 -13.19
N VAL A 216 4.75 -10.65 -13.90
CA VAL A 216 5.85 -9.67 -13.99
C VAL A 216 5.90 -9.08 -15.40
N LEU A 217 5.31 -7.91 -15.61
CA LEU A 217 5.07 -7.36 -16.95
C LEU A 217 5.65 -5.97 -17.14
N ARG A 218 6.21 -5.67 -18.31
CA ARG A 218 6.59 -4.29 -18.70
C ARG A 218 7.51 -3.57 -17.71
N ASN A 219 8.32 -4.30 -16.94
CA ASN A 219 9.25 -3.68 -15.99
C ASN A 219 10.59 -3.38 -16.65
N ARG A 220 11.26 -2.34 -16.18
CA ARG A 220 12.64 -2.00 -16.55
C ARG A 220 13.58 -2.44 -15.42
N LEU A 221 14.37 -3.48 -15.68
CA LEU A 221 15.27 -4.09 -14.69
C LEU A 221 16.70 -3.60 -14.96
N VAL A 222 17.23 -2.74 -14.09
CA VAL A 222 18.46 -1.96 -14.37
C VAL A 222 19.55 -2.28 -13.35
N LYS A 223 20.73 -2.75 -13.79
CA LYS A 223 21.92 -2.91 -12.91
C LYS A 223 21.64 -3.73 -11.63
N ASN A 224 20.82 -4.77 -11.73
CA ASN A 224 20.65 -5.74 -10.67
C ASN A 224 21.63 -6.89 -10.86
N GLY A 225 22.03 -7.58 -9.80
CA GLY A 225 22.82 -8.82 -9.89
C GLY A 225 22.14 -9.92 -10.71
N GLY A 226 20.80 -9.95 -10.74
CA GLY A 226 19.99 -10.81 -11.58
C GLY A 226 18.65 -10.18 -11.96
N THR A 227 17.95 -10.77 -12.92
CA THR A 227 16.66 -10.29 -13.43
C THR A 227 15.51 -10.87 -12.60
N ILE A 228 14.81 -11.88 -13.13
CA ILE A 228 13.66 -12.53 -12.49
C ILE A 228 14.08 -13.97 -12.16
N ALA A 229 14.05 -14.33 -10.88
CA ALA A 229 14.30 -15.68 -10.39
C ALA A 229 13.00 -16.37 -10.02
N VAL A 230 12.81 -17.59 -10.53
CA VAL A 230 11.64 -18.45 -10.26
C VAL A 230 12.12 -19.71 -9.55
N GLN A 231 11.63 -19.95 -8.33
CA GLN A 231 12.12 -21.03 -7.46
C GLN A 231 11.04 -22.06 -7.15
N GLY A 232 11.45 -23.32 -7.00
CA GLY A 232 10.64 -24.38 -6.37
C GLY A 232 9.22 -24.57 -6.91
N GLY A 233 9.05 -24.51 -8.24
CA GLY A 233 7.76 -24.73 -8.88
C GLY A 233 6.78 -23.55 -8.82
N ALA A 234 7.26 -22.35 -8.48
CA ALA A 234 6.47 -21.12 -8.58
C ALA A 234 5.91 -20.90 -10.01
N GLN A 235 4.74 -20.27 -10.11
CA GLN A 235 4.10 -19.96 -11.38
C GLN A 235 4.36 -18.50 -11.71
N VAL A 236 5.01 -18.23 -12.84
CA VAL A 236 5.31 -16.86 -13.25
C VAL A 236 4.92 -16.64 -14.70
N GLU A 237 4.03 -15.67 -14.92
CA GLU A 237 3.81 -15.06 -16.22
C GLU A 237 4.73 -13.84 -16.34
N GLN A 238 5.51 -13.76 -17.42
CA GLN A 238 6.39 -12.62 -17.68
C GLN A 238 6.38 -12.24 -19.15
N ALA A 239 6.27 -10.95 -19.43
CA ALA A 239 6.28 -10.39 -20.78
C ALA A 239 6.75 -8.93 -20.76
N ASP A 240 7.34 -8.49 -21.86
CA ASP A 240 7.75 -7.09 -22.12
C ASP A 240 8.67 -6.46 -21.07
N ASN A 241 9.37 -7.26 -20.25
CA ASN A 241 10.37 -6.75 -19.33
C ASN A 241 11.64 -6.38 -20.11
N THR A 242 12.20 -5.21 -19.84
CA THR A 242 13.42 -4.71 -20.47
C THR A 242 14.59 -4.78 -19.51
N VAL A 243 15.74 -5.22 -20.02
CA VAL A 243 17.02 -5.24 -19.29
C VAL A 243 17.98 -4.40 -20.12
N PRO A 244 18.11 -3.09 -19.84
CA PRO A 244 19.02 -2.25 -20.60
C PRO A 244 20.45 -2.79 -20.46
N SER A 245 21.16 -2.94 -21.58
CA SER A 245 22.59 -3.22 -21.57
C SER A 245 23.31 -2.12 -20.79
N ALA A 246 24.41 -2.47 -20.12
CA ALA A 246 25.29 -1.44 -19.57
C ALA A 246 25.72 -0.49 -20.72
N PRO A 247 25.76 0.83 -20.48
CA PRO A 247 26.32 1.77 -21.45
C PRO A 247 27.78 1.46 -21.75
#